data_AF-A0A1B1S4V6-F1
#
_entry.id   AF-A0A1B1S4V6-F1
#
_cell.length_a   1.000
_cell.length_b   1.000
_cell.length_c   1.000
_cell.angle_alpha   90.00
_cell.angle_beta   90.00
_cell.angle_gamma   90.00
#
_symmetry.space_group_name_H-M   'P 1'
#
loop_
_entity.id
_entity.type
_entity.pdbx_description
1 polymer ?
#
loop_
_entity_poly.entity_id
_entity_poly.type
_entity_poly.pdbx_seq_one_letter_code
_entity_poly.pdbx_strand_id
1 'polypeptide(L)' 'MRTKLGTALDIFILLVGPWIVYTRILEMGKDGVSIYPMISVVIVTVAVVFSIYNLYLLVTRKQQDRMKK' A
#
# COMPACT_ATOMS: atom_id res chain seq x y z
N MET A 1 20.88 -1.82 1.98
CA MET A 1 20.57 -2.17 0.57
C MET A 1 19.08 -2.44 0.45
N ARG A 2 18.30 -1.59 -0.24
CA ARG A 2 16.89 -1.89 -0.55
C ARG A 2 16.88 -3.00 -1.61
N THR A 3 16.32 -4.15 -1.26
CA THR A 3 16.26 -5.30 -2.17
C THR A 3 15.19 -5.07 -3.23
N LYS A 4 15.37 -5.64 -4.44
CA LYS A 4 14.32 -5.65 -5.49
C LYS A 4 12.97 -6.18 -4.94
N LEU A 5 13.06 -7.04 -3.91
CA LEU A 5 11.93 -7.64 -3.21
C LEU A 5 11.07 -6.60 -2.45
N GLY A 6 11.69 -5.59 -1.80
CA GLY A 6 10.94 -4.54 -1.11
C GLY A 6 10.08 -3.70 -2.07
N THR A 7 10.61 -3.34 -3.23
CA THR A 7 9.83 -2.61 -4.25
C THR A 7 8.73 -3.47 -4.87
N ALA A 8 8.98 -4.77 -5.08
CA ALA A 8 7.96 -5.69 -5.56
C ALA A 8 6.81 -5.84 -4.55
N LEU A 9 7.12 -5.88 -3.25
CA LEU A 9 6.14 -5.90 -2.18
C LEU A 9 5.31 -4.60 -2.15
N ASP A 10 5.95 -3.43 -2.28
CA ASP A 10 5.23 -2.14 -2.35
C ASP A 10 4.21 -2.12 -3.50
N ILE A 11 4.61 -2.62 -4.67
CA ILE A 11 3.72 -2.72 -5.85
C ILE A 11 2.59 -3.72 -5.60
N PHE A 12 2.90 -4.87 -4.98
CA PHE A 12 1.88 -5.86 -4.63
C PHE A 12 0.84 -5.29 -3.66
N ILE A 13 1.27 -4.56 -2.64
CA ILE A 13 0.40 -3.88 -1.68
C ILE A 13 -0.50 -2.86 -2.39
N LEU A 14 0.02 -2.12 -3.38
CA LEU A 14 -0.79 -1.17 -4.15
C LEU A 14 -1.90 -1.83 -4.97
N LEU A 15 -1.67 -3.05 -5.47
CA LEU A 15 -2.66 -3.78 -6.25
C LEU A 15 -3.71 -4.45 -5.35
N VAL A 16 -3.27 -5.09 -4.27
CA VAL A 16 -4.13 -5.91 -3.42
C VAL A 16 -4.77 -5.11 -2.28
N GLY A 17 -4.13 -4.04 -1.81
CA GLY A 17 -4.63 -3.18 -0.72
C GLY A 17 -6.02 -2.61 -0.98
N PRO A 18 -6.28 -1.96 -2.13
CA PRO A 18 -7.62 -1.45 -2.47
C PRO A 18 -8.68 -2.54 -2.51
N TRP A 19 -8.31 -3.73 -3.01
CA TRP A 19 -9.20 -4.89 -3.05
C TRP A 19 -9.57 -5.36 -1.64
N ILE A 20 -8.59 -5.48 -0.73
CA ILE A 20 -8.86 -5.86 0.67
C ILE A 20 -9.77 -4.84 1.35
N VAL A 21 -9.52 -3.54 1.16
CA VAL A 21 -10.39 -2.51 1.75
C VAL A 21 -11.82 -2.64 1.23
N TYR A 22 -12.00 -2.84 -0.07
CA TYR A 22 -13.32 -3.01 -0.67
C TYR A 22 -14.08 -4.22 -0.09
N THR A 23 -13.43 -5.38 0.02
CA THR A 23 -14.08 -6.58 0.58
C THR A 23 -14.46 -6.40 2.04
N ARG A 24 -13.61 -5.75 2.84
CA ARG A 24 -13.93 -5.43 4.25
C ARG A 24 -15.07 -4.44 4.40
N ILE A 25 -15.18 -3.45 3.52
CA ILE A 25 -16.33 -2.52 3.52
C ILE A 25 -17.62 -3.27 3.18
N LEU A 26 -17.59 -4.17 2.20
CA LEU A 26 -18.76 -5.00 1.86
C LEU A 26 -19.17 -5.91 3.02
N GLU A 27 -18.21 -6.51 3.72
CA GLU A 27 -18.45 -7.34 4.90
C GLU A 27 -19.11 -6.53 6.02
N MET A 28 -18.61 -5.33 6.34
CA MET A 28 -19.25 -4.44 7.32
C MET A 28 -20.66 -4.02 6.91
N GLY A 29 -20.92 -3.86 5.61
CA GLY A 29 -22.24 -3.51 5.08
C GLY A 29 -23.26 -4.65 5.19
N LYS A 30 -22.81 -5.90 5.19
CA LYS A 30 -23.68 -7.09 5.26
C LYS A 30 -23.86 -7.61 6.69
N ASP A 31 -22.77 -7.71 7.44
CA ASP A 31 -22.72 -8.38 8.74
C ASP A 31 -22.71 -7.37 9.92
N GLY A 32 -22.76 -6.07 9.61
CA GLY A 32 -22.66 -4.98 10.58
C GLY A 32 -21.21 -4.55 10.85
N VAL A 33 -21.05 -3.32 11.34
CA VAL A 33 -19.73 -2.77 11.66
C VAL A 33 -19.13 -3.52 12.84
N SER A 34 -18.13 -4.36 12.56
CA SER A 34 -17.36 -5.08 13.58
C SER A 34 -15.93 -4.57 13.68
N ILE A 35 -15.30 -4.81 14.84
CA ILE A 35 -13.96 -4.29 15.17
C ILE A 35 -12.90 -4.88 14.23
N TYR A 36 -13.05 -6.14 13.83
CA TYR A 36 -12.04 -6.85 13.05
C TYR A 36 -11.86 -6.31 11.62
N PRO A 37 -12.94 -6.17 10.80
CA PRO A 37 -12.86 -5.49 9.51
C PRO A 37 -12.32 -4.07 9.64
N MET A 38 -12.68 -3.35 10.71
CA MET A 38 -12.28 -1.96 10.91
C MET A 38 -10.76 -1.85 11.10
N ILE A 39 -10.18 -2.66 11.99
CA ILE A 39 -8.73 -2.72 12.20
C ILE A 39 -8.02 -3.16 10.91
N SER A 40 -8.58 -4.13 10.19
CA SER A 40 -8.02 -4.59 8.90
C SER A 40 -7.93 -3.45 7.89
N VAL A 41 -8.97 -2.61 7.77
CA VAL A 41 -8.96 -1.45 6.86
C VAL A 41 -7.89 -0.45 7.26
N VAL A 42 -7.74 -0.15 8.56
CA VAL A 42 -6.71 0.78 9.06
C VAL A 42 -5.30 0.29 8.71
N ILE A 43 -4.99 -0.97 9.00
CA ILE A 43 -3.67 -1.56 8.74
C ILE A 43 -3.35 -1.51 7.23
N VAL A 44 -4.30 -1.90 6.39
CA VAL A 44 -4.10 -1.91 4.93
C VAL A 44 -3.93 -0.49 4.39
N THR A 45 -4.71 0.47 4.91
CA THR A 45 -4.59 1.87 4.50
C THR A 45 -3.22 2.43 4.82
N VAL A 46 -2.70 2.18 6.02
CA VAL A 46 -1.35 2.60 6.42
C VAL A 46 -0.29 1.94 5.53
N ALA A 47 -0.43 0.65 5.23
CA ALA A 47 0.48 -0.05 4.34
C ALA A 47 0.51 0.56 2.92
N VAL A 48 -0.66 0.87 2.36
CA VAL A 48 -0.78 1.51 1.04
C VAL A 48 -0.09 2.88 1.02
N VAL A 49 -0.33 3.72 2.04
CA VAL A 49 0.31 5.03 2.15
C VAL A 49 1.83 4.91 2.20
N PHE A 50 2.37 3.99 3.00
CA PHE A 50 3.81 3.76 3.06
C PHE A 50 4.38 3.25 1.74
N SER A 51 3.69 2.34 1.06
CA SER A 51 4.13 1.83 -0.24
C SER A 51 4.17 2.94 -1.30
N ILE A 52 3.17 3.84 -1.33
CA ILE A 52 3.18 5.02 -2.21
C ILE A 52 4.38 5.92 -1.91
N TYR A 53 4.59 6.27 -0.64
CA TYR A 53 5.71 7.11 -0.22
C TYR A 53 7.07 6.49 -0.62
N ASN A 54 7.24 5.19 -0.37
CA ASN A 54 8.46 4.46 -0.70
C ASN A 54 8.74 4.38 -2.19
N LEU A 55 7.69 4.23 -3.01
CA LEU A 55 7.79 4.23 -4.47
C LEU A 55 8.09 5.63 -5.00
N TYR A 56 7.43 6.66 -4.47
CA TYR A 56 7.67 8.05 -4.84
C TYR A 56 9.12 8.47 -4.58
N LEU A 57 9.64 8.16 -3.38
CA LEU A 57 11.03 8.42 -3.02
C LEU A 57 12.01 7.70 -3.95
N LEU A 58 11.68 6.47 -4.37
CA LEU A 58 12.51 5.69 -5.30
C LEU A 58 12.54 6.31 -6.70
N VAL A 59 11.38 6.75 -7.21
CA VAL A 59 11.28 7.42 -8.50
C VAL A 59 12.06 8.74 -8.47
N THR A 60 11.88 9.54 -7.42
CA THR A 60 12.56 10.84 -7.24
C THR A 60 14.08 10.67 -7.22
N ARG A 61 14.61 9.72 -6.44
CA ARG A 61 16.05 9.42 -6.40
C ARG A 61 16.59 8.99 -7.76
N LYS A 62 15.87 8.10 -8.46
CA LYS A 62 16.25 7.67 -9.81
C LYS A 62 16.24 8.81 -10.83
N GLN A 63 15.32 9.76 -10.71
CA GLN A 63 15.29 10.94 -11.57
C GLN A 63 16.47 11.87 -11.28
N GLN A 64 16.80 12.13 -10.01
CA GLN A 64 17.96 12.92 -9.63
C GLN A 64 19.29 12.32 -10.13
N ASP A 65 19.45 11.00 -10.03
CA ASP A 65 20.66 10.31 -10.53
C ASP A 65 20.80 10.41 -12.05
N ARG A 66 19.69 10.42 -12.80
CA ARG A 66 19.73 10.60 -14.26
C ARG A 66 19.98 12.03 -14.69
N MET A 67 19.63 13.02 -13.86
CA MET A 67 19.79 14.45 -14.19
C MET A 67 21.21 14.97 -13.90
N LYS A 68 21.96 14.28 -13.04
CA LYS A 68 23.37 14.57 -12.72
C LYS A 68 24.38 13.86 -13.65
N LYS A 69 23.91 13.08 -14.62
CA LYS A 69 24.72 12.29 -15.55
C LYS A 69 24.63 12.88 -16.95
#